data_AF-A0A3B0VWT0-F1
#
_entry.id   AF-A0A3B0VWT0-F1
#
_cell.length_a   1.000
_cell.length_b   1.000
_cell.length_c   1.000
_cell.angle_alpha   90.00
_cell.angle_beta   90.00
_cell.angle_gamma   90.00
#
_symmetry.space_group_name_H-M   'P 1'
#
loop_
_entity.id
_entity.type
_entity.pdbx_description
1 polymer ?
#
loop_
_entity_poly.entity_id
_entity_poly.type
_entity_poly.pdbx_seq_one_letter_code
_entity_poly.pdbx_strand_id
1 'polypeptide(L)'
;QLRYFNWVEGRRAMVDKLSAGRIGYVHLPNTAGAGNRELYKQLLPQINKDALIIDDRYNGGGFIPDRMIELLSRKTLNYWKRRGLDLDSNATPLIAHDGPKVMLTNGQSSSGGDALPYYFRKAGLGKIIGTRTWGGLIGISGNPGLADGGSILASTFRFMDTDGNWAVENEGVSPDIEVIDRPELIAAGQDPSIERAVEELLKDLKANPRKSIKSPPPPSEF
;
A
#
# COMPACT_ATOMS: atom_id res chain seq x y z
N GLN A 1 -15.14 -13.97 5.60
CA GLN A 1 -13.67 -14.15 5.72
C GLN A 1 -13.09 -14.98 4.57
N LEU A 2 -13.67 -16.14 4.19
CA LEU A 2 -13.12 -16.99 3.11
C LEU A 2 -13.15 -16.35 1.70
N ARG A 3 -14.22 -15.64 1.32
CA ARG A 3 -14.30 -14.97 0.00
C ARG A 3 -13.22 -13.90 -0.19
N TYR A 4 -13.03 -13.05 0.83
CA TYR A 4 -11.97 -12.05 0.85
C TYR A 4 -10.59 -12.68 0.72
N PHE A 5 -10.31 -13.69 1.55
CA PHE A 5 -9.03 -14.40 1.50
C PHE A 5 -8.77 -15.01 0.12
N ASN A 6 -9.76 -15.71 -0.46
CA ASN A 6 -9.65 -16.28 -1.80
C ASN A 6 -9.40 -15.18 -2.86
N TRP A 7 -10.10 -14.06 -2.77
CA TRP A 7 -9.90 -12.92 -3.66
C TRP A 7 -8.47 -12.38 -3.57
N VAL A 8 -7.95 -12.12 -2.35
CA VAL A 8 -6.58 -11.63 -2.13
C VAL A 8 -5.53 -12.62 -2.62
N GLU A 9 -5.66 -13.90 -2.27
CA GLU A 9 -4.68 -14.92 -2.70
C GLU A 9 -4.71 -15.14 -4.22
N GLY A 10 -5.87 -15.03 -4.87
CA GLY A 10 -5.97 -15.07 -6.32
C GLY A 10 -5.20 -13.92 -7.00
N ARG A 11 -5.28 -12.70 -6.43
CA ARG A 11 -4.56 -11.51 -6.94
C ARG A 11 -3.07 -11.65 -6.69
N ARG A 12 -2.68 -12.15 -5.51
CA ARG A 12 -1.28 -12.47 -5.19
C ARG A 12 -0.70 -13.50 -6.16
N ALA A 13 -1.43 -14.58 -6.45
CA ALA A 13 -0.99 -15.60 -7.41
C ALA A 13 -0.87 -15.05 -8.85
N MET A 14 -1.78 -14.15 -9.25
CA MET A 14 -1.68 -13.46 -10.53
C MET A 14 -0.42 -12.60 -10.62
N VAL A 15 -0.15 -11.77 -9.60
CA VAL A 15 1.07 -10.95 -9.51
C VAL A 15 2.32 -11.83 -9.54
N ASP A 16 2.34 -12.93 -8.78
CA ASP A 16 3.47 -13.86 -8.74
C ASP A 16 3.73 -14.47 -10.13
N LYS A 17 2.68 -14.94 -10.81
CA LYS A 17 2.78 -15.47 -12.18
C LYS A 17 3.27 -14.43 -13.19
N LEU A 18 2.67 -13.24 -13.21
CA LEU A 18 3.00 -12.19 -14.17
C LEU A 18 4.42 -11.63 -13.96
N SER A 19 4.92 -11.65 -12.73
CA SER A 19 6.23 -11.11 -12.36
C SER A 19 7.34 -12.14 -12.23
N ALA A 20 7.06 -13.42 -12.52
CA ALA A 20 7.96 -14.55 -12.26
C ALA A 20 8.48 -14.56 -10.81
N GLY A 21 7.57 -14.30 -9.85
CA GLY A 21 7.84 -14.31 -8.42
C GLY A 21 8.59 -13.09 -7.87
N ARG A 22 8.82 -12.05 -8.68
CA ARG A 22 9.63 -10.89 -8.29
C ARG A 22 8.85 -9.80 -7.54
N ILE A 23 7.55 -9.68 -7.78
CA ILE A 23 6.72 -8.62 -7.19
C ILE A 23 5.87 -9.22 -6.07
N GLY A 24 5.81 -8.51 -4.93
CA GLY A 24 4.92 -8.84 -3.82
C GLY A 24 3.60 -8.08 -3.90
N TYR A 25 2.56 -8.64 -3.30
CA TYR A 25 1.20 -8.07 -3.30
C TYR A 25 0.60 -8.07 -1.89
N VAL A 26 0.13 -6.90 -1.47
CA VAL A 26 -0.54 -6.66 -0.18
C VAL A 26 -1.82 -5.89 -0.43
N HIS A 27 -2.96 -6.39 0.05
CA HIS A 27 -4.23 -5.68 -0.04
C HIS A 27 -4.72 -5.18 1.32
N LEU A 28 -5.22 -3.94 1.35
CA LEU A 28 -5.67 -3.25 2.55
C LEU A 28 -7.19 -2.96 2.46
N PRO A 29 -8.04 -3.72 3.18
CA PRO A 29 -9.50 -3.58 3.05
C PRO A 29 -10.08 -2.34 3.71
N ASN A 30 -9.35 -1.70 4.62
CA ASN A 30 -9.73 -0.46 5.31
C ASN A 30 -8.49 0.17 5.98
N THR A 31 -8.63 1.33 6.61
CA THR A 31 -7.59 1.91 7.49
C THR A 31 -7.86 1.68 8.98
N ALA A 32 -8.91 0.91 9.30
CA ALA A 32 -9.25 0.51 10.66
C ALA A 32 -8.44 -0.72 11.13
N GLY A 33 -8.96 -1.42 12.14
CA GLY A 33 -8.27 -2.57 12.74
C GLY A 33 -8.02 -3.74 11.78
N ALA A 34 -8.89 -3.97 10.79
CA ALA A 34 -8.70 -5.06 9.82
C ALA A 34 -7.55 -4.76 8.86
N GLY A 35 -7.49 -3.54 8.32
CA GLY A 35 -6.40 -3.08 7.47
C GLY A 35 -5.04 -3.17 8.13
N ASN A 36 -4.94 -2.71 9.38
CA ASN A 36 -3.67 -2.80 10.12
C ASN A 36 -3.25 -4.26 10.32
N ARG A 37 -4.17 -5.16 10.70
CA ARG A 37 -3.86 -6.60 10.80
C ARG A 37 -3.40 -7.19 9.47
N GLU A 38 -4.11 -6.88 8.38
CA GLU A 38 -3.76 -7.39 7.06
C GLU A 38 -2.43 -6.83 6.56
N LEU A 39 -2.12 -5.55 6.80
CA LEU A 39 -0.82 -4.96 6.50
C LEU A 39 0.32 -5.73 7.18
N TYR A 40 0.25 -5.93 8.50
CA TYR A 40 1.30 -6.66 9.22
C TYR A 40 1.41 -8.12 8.78
N LYS A 41 0.27 -8.81 8.62
CA LYS A 41 0.21 -10.22 8.23
C LYS A 41 0.75 -10.45 6.82
N GLN A 42 0.39 -9.58 5.88
CA GLN A 42 0.70 -9.76 4.47
C GLN A 42 2.04 -9.15 4.08
N LEU A 43 2.51 -8.08 4.73
CA LEU A 43 3.75 -7.40 4.29
C LEU A 43 5.00 -8.22 4.61
N LEU A 44 5.10 -8.81 5.79
CA LEU A 44 6.28 -9.56 6.23
C LEU A 44 6.75 -10.63 5.24
N PRO A 45 5.89 -11.53 4.69
CA PRO A 45 6.34 -12.50 3.69
C PRO A 45 6.71 -11.89 2.33
N GLN A 46 6.41 -10.61 2.09
CA GLN A 46 6.62 -9.92 0.82
C GLN A 46 7.84 -9.00 0.83
N ILE A 47 8.45 -8.69 1.98
CA ILE A 47 9.57 -7.72 2.08
C ILE A 47 10.82 -8.15 1.28
N ASN A 48 10.97 -9.44 1.00
CA ASN A 48 12.07 -9.97 0.21
C ASN A 48 11.78 -9.98 -1.29
N LYS A 49 10.60 -9.54 -1.74
CA LYS A 49 10.30 -9.34 -3.17
C LYS A 49 11.00 -8.08 -3.68
N ASP A 50 11.31 -8.05 -4.98
CA ASP A 50 12.04 -6.95 -5.61
C ASP A 50 11.25 -5.65 -5.61
N ALA A 51 9.92 -5.74 -5.71
CA ALA A 51 9.00 -4.62 -5.72
C ALA A 51 7.69 -4.99 -5.00
N LEU A 52 6.87 -3.99 -4.67
CA LEU A 52 5.58 -4.21 -3.99
C LEU A 52 4.43 -3.49 -4.68
N ILE A 53 3.29 -4.18 -4.76
CA ILE A 53 1.97 -3.59 -5.03
C ILE A 53 1.24 -3.48 -3.68
N ILE A 54 0.84 -2.26 -3.35
CA ILE A 54 -0.07 -1.98 -2.22
C ILE A 54 -1.46 -1.71 -2.81
N ASP A 55 -2.38 -2.65 -2.64
CA ASP A 55 -3.72 -2.55 -3.20
C ASP A 55 -4.67 -1.92 -2.19
N ASP A 56 -5.03 -0.66 -2.44
CA ASP A 56 -5.95 0.16 -1.65
C ASP A 56 -7.35 0.23 -2.28
N ARG A 57 -7.58 -0.51 -3.40
CA ARG A 57 -8.91 -0.62 -4.00
C ARG A 57 -9.89 -1.17 -2.96
N TYR A 58 -11.11 -0.63 -2.93
CA TYR A 58 -12.14 -1.05 -1.97
C TYR A 58 -11.81 -0.78 -0.50
N ASN A 59 -10.81 0.06 -0.20
CA ASN A 59 -10.50 0.47 1.16
C ASN A 59 -11.62 1.37 1.72
N GLY A 60 -12.39 0.85 2.69
CA GLY A 60 -13.54 1.55 3.28
C GLY A 60 -13.20 2.64 4.30
N GLY A 61 -11.93 3.02 4.45
CA GLY A 61 -11.51 4.04 5.40
C GLY A 61 -11.52 3.57 6.86
N GLY A 62 -11.71 4.49 7.80
CA GLY A 62 -11.59 4.22 9.23
C GLY A 62 -10.81 5.33 9.93
N PHE A 63 -9.59 5.02 10.36
CA PHE A 63 -8.72 5.98 11.04
C PHE A 63 -7.75 6.66 10.06
N ILE A 64 -7.10 7.72 10.53
CA ILE A 64 -6.01 8.37 9.81
C ILE A 64 -4.85 7.36 9.68
N PRO A 65 -4.38 7.04 8.45
CA PRO A 65 -3.44 5.93 8.23
C PRO A 65 -1.96 6.31 8.41
N ASP A 66 -1.64 7.12 9.42
CA ASP A 66 -0.27 7.60 9.71
C ASP A 66 0.71 6.44 9.99
N ARG A 67 0.28 5.46 10.79
CA ARG A 67 1.09 4.27 11.09
C ARG A 67 1.28 3.35 9.89
N MET A 68 0.28 3.27 9.00
CA MET A 68 0.39 2.49 7.77
C MET A 68 1.44 3.10 6.84
N ILE A 69 1.36 4.42 6.60
CA ILE A 69 2.33 5.09 5.74
C ILE A 69 3.73 5.10 6.35
N GLU A 70 3.87 5.25 7.68
CA GLU A 70 5.17 5.11 8.35
C GLU A 70 5.80 3.75 8.03
N LEU A 71 5.05 2.66 8.17
CA LEU A 71 5.55 1.31 7.92
C LEU A 71 5.98 1.12 6.45
N LEU A 72 5.17 1.60 5.51
CA LEU A 72 5.46 1.53 4.07
C LEU A 72 6.64 2.41 3.65
N SER A 73 6.93 3.47 4.40
CA SER A 73 8.03 4.41 4.15
C SER A 73 9.36 4.00 4.76
N ARG A 74 9.41 2.90 5.53
CA ARG A 74 10.64 2.44 6.18
C ARG A 74 11.71 2.09 5.15
N LYS A 75 12.92 2.57 5.43
CA LYS A 75 14.14 2.24 4.68
C LYS A 75 15.01 1.33 5.53
N THR A 76 15.73 0.41 4.88
CA THR A 76 16.79 -0.34 5.55
C THR A 76 17.91 0.62 5.95
N LEU A 77 18.24 0.63 7.23
CA LEU A 77 19.28 1.47 7.81
C LEU A 77 20.62 0.75 7.85
N ASN A 78 20.61 -0.53 8.19
CA ASN A 78 21.82 -1.36 8.25
C ASN A 78 21.49 -2.85 8.12
N TYR A 79 22.53 -3.65 7.93
CA TYR A 79 22.49 -5.11 7.95
C TYR A 79 23.37 -5.64 9.09
N TRP A 80 22.93 -6.72 9.74
CA TRP A 80 23.72 -7.42 10.76
C TRP A 80 24.30 -8.72 10.21
N LYS A 81 25.63 -8.78 10.00
CA LYS A 81 26.32 -10.03 9.65
C LYS A 81 26.49 -10.90 10.89
N ARG A 82 25.85 -12.07 10.90
CA ARG A 82 26.09 -13.10 11.92
C ARG A 82 27.18 -14.06 11.45
N ARG A 83 28.00 -14.55 12.39
CA ARG A 83 29.07 -15.52 12.09
C ARG A 83 28.48 -16.78 11.45
N GLY A 84 29.00 -17.18 10.30
CA GLY A 84 28.58 -18.40 9.60
C GLY A 84 27.21 -18.35 8.92
N LEU A 85 26.55 -17.19 8.86
CA LEU A 85 25.26 -17.00 8.18
C LEU A 85 25.38 -15.98 7.06
N ASP A 86 24.64 -16.16 5.97
CA ASP A 86 24.55 -15.18 4.88
C ASP A 86 23.88 -13.87 5.35
N LEU A 87 24.14 -12.78 4.63
CA LEU A 87 23.63 -11.44 5.00
C LEU A 87 22.11 -11.30 4.81
N ASP A 88 21.51 -12.25 4.10
CA ASP A 88 20.37 -12.00 3.23
C ASP A 88 19.05 -11.65 3.94
N SER A 89 19.01 -11.59 5.28
CA SER A 89 17.77 -11.30 6.01
C SER A 89 17.90 -10.50 7.31
N ASN A 90 19.09 -9.98 7.65
CA ASN A 90 19.28 -9.27 8.92
C ASN A 90 19.27 -7.75 8.77
N ALA A 91 18.32 -7.22 7.99
CA ALA A 91 18.10 -5.79 7.85
C ALA A 91 17.49 -5.19 9.14
N THR A 92 17.79 -3.92 9.41
CA THR A 92 17.13 -3.12 10.44
C THR A 92 16.51 -1.87 9.81
N PRO A 93 15.22 -1.58 10.06
CA PRO A 93 14.26 -2.42 10.80
C PRO A 93 13.93 -3.71 10.05
N LEU A 94 13.48 -4.75 10.78
CA LEU A 94 13.14 -6.06 10.20
C LEU A 94 12.07 -5.95 9.09
N ILE A 95 11.13 -5.02 9.24
CA ILE A 95 10.10 -4.73 8.26
C ILE A 95 10.46 -3.42 7.59
N ALA A 96 11.14 -3.52 6.45
CA ALA A 96 11.45 -2.46 5.50
C ALA A 96 11.45 -3.04 4.09
N HIS A 97 11.14 -2.23 3.09
CA HIS A 97 11.24 -2.61 1.70
C HIS A 97 11.80 -1.45 0.89
N ASP A 98 13.00 -1.64 0.33
CA ASP A 98 13.72 -0.57 -0.38
C ASP A 98 13.46 -0.56 -1.90
N GLY A 99 12.70 -1.52 -2.41
CA GLY A 99 12.37 -1.61 -3.83
C GLY A 99 11.27 -0.64 -4.26
N PRO A 100 11.05 -0.50 -5.58
CA PRO A 100 9.97 0.31 -6.11
C PRO A 100 8.61 -0.23 -5.66
N LYS A 101 7.66 0.68 -5.52
CA LYS A 101 6.30 0.38 -5.07
C LYS A 101 5.31 1.08 -5.99
N VAL A 102 4.12 0.52 -6.10
CA VAL A 102 2.96 1.21 -6.65
C VAL A 102 1.76 0.97 -5.75
N MET A 103 0.81 1.90 -5.78
CA MET A 103 -0.46 1.77 -5.08
C MET A 103 -1.60 1.63 -6.08
N LEU A 104 -2.51 0.68 -5.85
CA LEU A 104 -3.74 0.57 -6.63
C LEU A 104 -4.89 1.28 -5.90
N THR A 105 -5.67 2.09 -6.62
CA THR A 105 -6.84 2.79 -6.07
C THR A 105 -8.05 2.63 -6.97
N ASN A 106 -9.24 2.77 -6.40
CA ASN A 106 -10.47 2.92 -7.19
C ASN A 106 -11.48 3.85 -6.50
N GLY A 107 -12.61 4.10 -7.15
CA GLY A 107 -13.67 4.96 -6.61
C GLY A 107 -14.35 4.45 -5.32
N GLN A 108 -13.99 3.26 -4.82
CA GLN A 108 -14.45 2.72 -3.54
C GLN A 108 -13.39 2.86 -2.43
N SER A 109 -12.17 3.28 -2.74
CA SER A 109 -11.21 3.77 -1.75
C SER A 109 -11.75 5.08 -1.16
N SER A 110 -12.02 5.11 0.14
CA SER A 110 -12.83 6.16 0.78
C SER A 110 -12.31 6.56 2.16
N SER A 111 -12.45 7.83 2.53
CA SER A 111 -12.05 8.38 3.84
C SER A 111 -10.59 8.09 4.16
N GLY A 112 -10.27 7.23 5.12
CA GLY A 112 -8.89 6.79 5.32
C GLY A 112 -8.24 6.21 4.04
N GLY A 113 -9.02 5.57 3.16
CA GLY A 113 -8.61 5.14 1.82
C GLY A 113 -8.49 6.27 0.78
N ASP A 114 -8.94 7.49 1.09
CA ASP A 114 -8.51 8.70 0.37
C ASP A 114 -7.16 9.20 0.95
N ALA A 115 -7.02 9.19 2.28
CA ALA A 115 -5.82 9.70 2.95
C ALA A 115 -4.56 8.86 2.66
N LEU A 116 -4.68 7.53 2.61
CA LEU A 116 -3.54 6.64 2.37
C LEU A 116 -2.84 6.90 1.02
N PRO A 117 -3.54 6.93 -0.14
CA PRO A 117 -2.92 7.28 -1.42
C PRO A 117 -2.39 8.72 -1.44
N TYR A 118 -3.08 9.66 -0.79
CA TYR A 118 -2.54 11.02 -0.65
C TYR A 118 -1.17 11.03 0.08
N TYR A 119 -1.06 10.31 1.20
CA TYR A 119 0.21 10.19 1.94
C TYR A 119 1.26 9.40 1.16
N PHE A 120 0.87 8.36 0.44
CA PHE A 120 1.76 7.56 -0.42
C PHE A 120 2.44 8.43 -1.47
N ARG A 121 1.67 9.32 -2.12
CA ARG A 121 2.21 10.33 -3.04
C ARG A 121 3.10 11.34 -2.32
N LYS A 122 2.64 11.94 -1.22
CA LYS A 122 3.38 12.99 -0.49
C LYS A 122 4.73 12.48 0.03
N ALA A 123 4.80 11.20 0.44
CA ALA A 123 6.02 10.54 0.88
C ALA A 123 6.94 10.07 -0.27
N GLY A 124 6.51 10.23 -1.53
CA GLY A 124 7.29 9.85 -2.71
C GLY A 124 7.54 8.35 -2.83
N LEU A 125 6.59 7.52 -2.38
CA LEU A 125 6.81 6.06 -2.30
C LEU A 125 6.65 5.34 -3.64
N GLY A 126 5.94 5.94 -4.59
CA GLY A 126 5.69 5.35 -5.89
C GLY A 126 4.50 5.98 -6.61
N LYS A 127 4.14 5.38 -7.75
CA LYS A 127 2.98 5.79 -8.55
C LYS A 127 1.68 5.21 -8.00
N ILE A 128 0.59 5.92 -8.21
CA ILE A 128 -0.79 5.48 -7.98
C ILE A 128 -1.39 5.09 -9.34
N ILE A 129 -2.01 3.92 -9.40
CA ILE A 129 -2.58 3.32 -10.62
C ILE A 129 -4.04 2.93 -10.34
N GLY A 130 -4.93 3.13 -11.30
CA GLY A 130 -6.34 2.75 -11.18
C GLY A 130 -7.25 3.94 -11.47
N THR A 131 -8.27 4.16 -10.65
CA THR A 131 -9.15 5.34 -10.79
C THR A 131 -9.04 6.26 -9.58
N ARG A 132 -9.56 7.48 -9.76
CA ARG A 132 -9.74 8.44 -8.66
C ARG A 132 -10.53 7.79 -7.51
N THR A 133 -10.12 8.10 -6.28
CA THR A 133 -10.78 7.66 -5.05
C THR A 133 -12.12 8.39 -4.81
N TRP A 134 -12.82 8.06 -3.74
CA TRP A 134 -14.17 8.57 -3.47
C TRP A 134 -14.22 10.09 -3.22
N GLY A 135 -13.23 10.64 -2.52
CA GLY A 135 -13.16 12.08 -2.21
C GLY A 135 -13.99 12.51 -1.01
N GLY A 136 -14.08 11.68 0.03
CA GLY A 136 -14.75 12.04 1.27
C GLY A 136 -13.80 11.96 2.46
N LEU A 137 -13.07 13.05 2.73
CA LEU A 137 -12.06 13.17 3.78
C LEU A 137 -12.37 14.32 4.76
N ILE A 138 -13.60 14.35 5.27
CA ILE A 138 -13.96 15.10 6.48
C ILE A 138 -14.32 14.12 7.60
N GLY A 139 -13.68 14.26 8.76
CA GLY A 139 -13.88 13.37 9.89
C GLY A 139 -15.11 13.71 10.74
N ILE A 140 -15.57 12.72 11.52
CA ILE A 140 -16.88 12.69 12.17
C ILE A 140 -16.80 12.48 13.70
N SER A 141 -15.69 12.86 14.33
CA SER A 141 -15.47 12.62 15.77
C SER A 141 -16.25 13.62 16.62
N GLY A 142 -16.71 13.19 17.80
CA GLY A 142 -17.36 14.05 18.79
C GLY A 142 -18.88 14.22 18.64
N ASN A 143 -19.52 13.40 17.81
CA ASN A 143 -20.97 13.42 17.65
C ASN A 143 -21.70 12.86 18.89
N PRO A 144 -22.77 13.52 19.38
CA PRO A 144 -23.55 13.03 20.51
C PRO A 144 -24.48 11.87 20.11
N GLY A 145 -24.79 11.01 21.09
CA GLY A 145 -25.89 10.07 21.00
C GLY A 145 -27.23 10.75 21.26
N LEU A 146 -28.31 10.17 20.72
CA LEU A 146 -29.68 10.64 20.91
C LEU A 146 -30.37 9.85 22.04
N ALA A 147 -31.42 10.45 22.64
CA ALA A 147 -32.13 9.88 23.79
C ALA A 147 -32.83 8.54 23.50
N ASP A 148 -33.11 8.25 22.23
CA ASP A 148 -33.73 7.02 21.74
C ASP A 148 -32.70 5.95 21.31
N GLY A 149 -31.40 6.22 21.50
CA GLY A 149 -30.30 5.33 21.09
C GLY A 149 -29.81 5.54 19.65
N GLY A 150 -30.38 6.50 18.92
CA GLY A 150 -29.84 6.94 17.63
C GLY A 150 -28.52 7.70 17.76
N SER A 151 -27.90 8.00 16.62
CA SER A 151 -26.69 8.83 16.56
C SER A 151 -26.78 9.83 15.41
N ILE A 152 -26.13 10.99 15.59
CA ILE A 152 -25.88 11.94 14.52
C ILE A 152 -24.49 11.65 13.94
N LEU A 153 -24.35 11.78 12.63
CA LEU A 153 -23.06 11.69 11.95
C LEU A 153 -22.80 13.01 11.24
N ALA A 154 -22.37 14.01 12.00
CA ALA A 154 -21.94 15.30 11.48
C ALA A 154 -20.42 15.32 11.30
N SER A 155 -19.99 15.93 10.20
CA SER A 155 -18.59 16.16 9.87
C SER A 155 -18.03 17.32 10.70
N THR A 156 -16.98 17.09 11.49
CA THR A 156 -16.47 18.01 12.52
C THR A 156 -15.05 18.52 12.29
N PHE A 157 -14.23 17.87 11.47
CA PHE A 157 -12.87 18.34 11.18
C PHE A 157 -12.44 18.01 9.75
N ARG A 158 -11.79 18.97 9.09
CA ARG A 158 -11.49 18.93 7.65
C ARG A 158 -9.99 18.69 7.40
N PHE A 159 -9.69 18.06 6.27
CA PHE A 159 -8.32 17.85 5.81
C PHE A 159 -7.79 19.08 5.07
N MET A 160 -6.54 19.44 5.36
CA MET A 160 -5.78 20.47 4.64
C MET A 160 -4.41 19.91 4.29
N ASP A 161 -3.85 20.38 3.19
CA ASP A 161 -2.46 20.10 2.86
C ASP A 161 -1.48 20.89 3.75
N THR A 162 -0.19 20.66 3.56
CA THR A 162 0.88 21.33 4.33
C THR A 162 1.06 22.80 3.97
N ASP A 163 0.45 23.25 2.87
CA ASP A 163 0.56 24.62 2.34
C ASP A 163 -0.67 25.45 2.76
N GLY A 164 -1.61 24.84 3.49
CA GLY A 164 -2.80 25.51 4.02
C GLY A 164 -3.99 25.52 3.05
N ASN A 165 -4.01 24.67 2.02
CA ASN A 165 -5.15 24.54 1.12
C ASN A 165 -6.08 23.41 1.54
N TRP A 166 -7.37 23.56 1.27
CA TRP A 166 -8.31 22.45 1.30
C TRP A 166 -7.93 21.45 0.22
N ALA A 167 -7.93 20.16 0.57
CA ALA A 167 -7.52 19.11 -0.34
C ALA A 167 -8.38 17.86 -0.14
N VAL A 168 -8.46 17.02 -1.18
CA VAL A 168 -9.08 15.67 -1.20
C VAL A 168 -10.60 15.65 -1.04
N GLU A 169 -11.19 16.43 -0.15
CA GLU A 169 -12.65 16.49 -0.01
C GLU A 169 -13.32 16.97 -1.30
N ASN A 170 -14.36 16.27 -1.73
CA ASN A 170 -15.14 16.50 -2.96
C ASN A 170 -14.31 16.42 -4.26
N GLU A 171 -13.07 15.94 -4.18
CA GLU A 171 -12.15 15.79 -5.32
C GLU A 171 -11.55 14.39 -5.41
N GLY A 172 -11.24 13.76 -4.28
CA GLY A 172 -10.50 12.50 -4.21
C GLY A 172 -9.02 12.66 -4.55
N VAL A 173 -8.35 11.51 -4.62
CA VAL A 173 -6.96 11.38 -5.03
C VAL A 173 -6.95 10.80 -6.44
N SER A 174 -6.60 11.63 -7.43
CA SER A 174 -6.45 11.17 -8.81
C SER A 174 -5.26 10.21 -8.92
N PRO A 175 -5.29 9.20 -9.79
CA PRO A 175 -4.14 8.33 -10.04
C PRO A 175 -3.07 9.04 -10.89
N ASP A 176 -1.84 8.56 -10.85
CA ASP A 176 -0.79 9.00 -11.78
C ASP A 176 -0.91 8.29 -13.14
N ILE A 177 -1.46 7.06 -13.14
CA ILE A 177 -1.81 6.30 -14.35
C ILE A 177 -3.26 5.83 -14.22
N GLU A 178 -4.14 6.38 -15.06
CA GLU A 178 -5.54 5.98 -15.07
C GLU A 178 -5.71 4.60 -15.72
N VAL A 179 -6.36 3.68 -15.01
CA VAL A 179 -6.73 2.34 -15.47
C VAL A 179 -8.13 2.03 -14.97
N ILE A 180 -9.01 1.63 -15.88
CA ILE A 180 -10.38 1.24 -15.56
C ILE A 180 -10.47 -0.29 -15.55
N ASP A 181 -10.84 -0.84 -14.40
CA ASP A 181 -11.15 -2.27 -14.24
C ASP A 181 -12.50 -2.59 -14.90
N ARG A 182 -12.48 -2.77 -16.23
CA ARG A 182 -13.68 -3.06 -17.04
C ARG A 182 -14.38 -4.35 -16.58
N PRO A 183 -15.69 -4.33 -16.29
CA PRO A 183 -16.40 -5.49 -15.74
C PRO A 183 -16.25 -6.79 -16.54
N GLU A 184 -16.25 -6.71 -17.86
CA GLU A 184 -16.09 -7.83 -18.79
C GLU A 184 -14.69 -8.46 -18.74
N LEU A 185 -13.65 -7.66 -18.47
CA LEU A 185 -12.27 -8.15 -18.30
C LEU A 185 -12.13 -8.82 -16.95
N ILE A 186 -12.68 -8.21 -15.89
CA ILE A 186 -12.71 -8.80 -14.55
C ILE A 186 -13.49 -10.13 -14.56
N ALA A 187 -14.63 -10.19 -15.25
CA ALA A 187 -15.42 -11.41 -15.41
C ALA A 187 -14.68 -12.50 -16.20
N ALA A 188 -13.81 -12.11 -17.15
CA ALA A 188 -12.93 -13.03 -17.87
C ALA A 188 -11.69 -13.47 -17.06
N GLY A 189 -11.55 -13.04 -15.80
CA GLY A 189 -10.46 -13.40 -14.91
C GLY A 189 -9.19 -12.56 -15.08
N GLN A 190 -9.27 -11.43 -15.80
CA GLN A 190 -8.20 -10.44 -15.92
C GLN A 190 -8.29 -9.41 -14.78
N ASP A 191 -7.23 -8.64 -14.57
CA ASP A 191 -7.21 -7.51 -13.64
C ASP A 191 -6.33 -6.39 -14.23
N PRO A 192 -6.92 -5.47 -15.02
CA PRO A 192 -6.17 -4.44 -15.75
C PRO A 192 -5.25 -3.60 -14.84
N SER A 193 -5.72 -3.24 -13.64
CA SER A 193 -4.92 -2.47 -12.68
C SER A 193 -3.70 -3.26 -12.19
N ILE A 194 -3.85 -4.55 -11.88
CA ILE A 194 -2.72 -5.41 -11.49
C ILE A 194 -1.75 -5.62 -12.66
N GLU A 195 -2.27 -5.91 -13.85
CA GLU A 195 -1.45 -6.13 -15.04
C GLU A 195 -0.60 -4.89 -15.34
N ARG A 196 -1.21 -3.69 -15.28
CA ARG A 196 -0.49 -2.44 -15.44
C ARG A 196 0.54 -2.18 -14.34
N ALA A 197 0.18 -2.46 -13.08
CA ALA A 197 1.12 -2.31 -11.97
C ALA A 197 2.34 -3.23 -12.11
N VAL A 198 2.14 -4.48 -12.54
CA VAL A 198 3.24 -5.41 -12.82
C VAL A 198 4.12 -4.91 -13.96
N GLU A 199 3.52 -4.42 -15.05
CA GLU A 199 4.25 -3.84 -16.18
C GLU A 199 5.16 -2.68 -15.73
N GLU A 200 4.61 -1.71 -15.00
CA GLU A 200 5.35 -0.54 -14.52
C GLU A 200 6.46 -0.92 -13.55
N LEU A 201 6.20 -1.82 -12.59
CA LEU A 201 7.22 -2.26 -11.65
C LEU A 201 8.34 -3.06 -12.31
N LEU A 202 8.03 -3.93 -13.29
CA LEU A 202 9.06 -4.66 -14.03
C LEU A 202 9.93 -3.71 -14.87
N LYS A 203 9.34 -2.66 -15.43
CA LYS A 203 10.07 -1.58 -16.12
C LYS A 203 10.99 -0.84 -15.16
N ASP A 204 10.49 -0.45 -13.98
CA ASP A 204 11.29 0.23 -12.95
C ASP A 204 12.44 -0.66 -12.46
N LEU A 205 12.20 -1.96 -12.27
CA LEU A 205 13.22 -2.93 -11.88
C LEU A 205 14.27 -3.19 -12.97
N LYS A 206 13.91 -3.03 -14.25
CA LYS A 206 14.87 -3.11 -15.36
C LYS A 206 15.78 -1.89 -15.38
N ALA A 207 15.23 -0.70 -15.10
CA ALA A 207 15.99 0.55 -15.02
C ALA A 207 16.86 0.62 -13.75
N ASN A 208 16.32 0.16 -12.62
CA ASN A 208 16.95 0.20 -11.30
C ASN A 208 16.80 -1.16 -10.60
N PRO A 209 17.65 -2.15 -10.93
CA PRO A 209 17.62 -3.45 -10.29
C PRO A 209 17.82 -3.35 -8.78
N ARG A 210 17.15 -4.22 -8.02
CA ARG A 210 17.32 -4.27 -6.57
C ARG A 210 18.78 -4.58 -6.24
N LYS A 211 19.38 -3.79 -5.36
CA LYS A 211 20.76 -4.01 -4.91
C LYS A 211 20.80 -5.28 -4.05
N SER A 212 21.63 -6.24 -4.46
CA SER A 212 22.05 -7.36 -3.60
C SER A 212 23.24 -6.89 -2.77
N ILE A 213 23.17 -7.08 -1.45
CA ILE A 213 24.26 -6.73 -0.54
C ILE A 213 25.14 -7.97 -0.33
N LYS A 214 26.45 -7.82 -0.57
CA LYS A 214 27.46 -8.85 -0.28
C LYS A 214 28.32 -8.39 0.90
N SER A 215 28.67 -9.33 1.78
CA SER A 215 29.55 -9.04 2.91
C SER A 215 30.99 -9.01 2.42
N PRO A 216 31.79 -7.99 2.77
CA PRO A 216 33.23 -8.12 2.67
C PRO A 216 33.75 -9.21 3.62
N PRO A 217 34.99 -9.69 3.42
CA PRO A 217 35.68 -10.52 4.40
C PRO A 217 35.76 -9.82 5.77
N PRO A 218 35.80 -10.58 6.88
CA PRO A 218 35.99 -9.97 8.19
C PRO A 218 37.36 -9.25 8.26
N PRO A 219 37.47 -8.11 8.97
CA PRO A 219 38.75 -7.46 9.21
C PRO A 219 39.75 -8.42 9.86
N SER A 220 40.98 -8.46 9.34
CA SER A 220 42.05 -9.32 9.84
C SER A 220 43.12 -8.58 10.63
N GLU A 221 43.10 -7.24 10.61
CA GLU A 221 43.98 -6.38 11.41
C GLU A 221 43.19 -5.85 12.61
N PHE A 222 43.73 -6.05 13.81
CA PHE A 222 43.15 -5.65 15.10
C PHE A 222 44.13 -4.77 15.86
#